data_AF-A0A944H697-F1
#
_entry.id   AF-A0A944H697-F1
#
_cell.length_a   1.000
_cell.length_b   1.000
_cell.length_c   1.000
_cell.angle_alpha   90.00
_cell.angle_beta   90.00
_cell.angle_gamma   90.00
#
_symmetry.space_group_name_H-M   'P 1'
#
loop_
_entity.id
_entity.type
_entity.pdbx_description
1 polymer ?
#
loop_
_entity_poly.entity_id
_entity_poly.type
_entity_poly.pdbx_seq_one_letter_code
_entity_poly.pdbx_strand_id
1 'polypeptide(L)'
;MEIQDSFVHPLFSISGKSYSKETLLEYAHDLSASEASWQAGIGQFFIDWLDNSSSIEIKTSGTTNGVKTLRVNKSDLMAHAQMSCDFFDLKPQDKIAHVLSNDFIAAKMILVRALTRGLDLWCFKPSKSPLDGVSEHLSLIHI
;
A
#
# COMPACT_ATOMS: atom_id res chain seq x y z
N MET A 1 7.46 -2.58 -25.32
CA MET A 1 6.95 -2.00 -24.06
C MET A 1 7.60 -2.82 -22.98
N GLU A 2 8.63 -2.26 -22.34
CA GLU A 2 9.47 -2.98 -21.39
C GLU A 2 8.62 -3.49 -20.24
N ILE A 3 8.81 -4.77 -19.90
CA ILE A 3 8.21 -5.37 -18.72
C ILE A 3 8.80 -4.61 -17.54
N GLN A 4 7.95 -3.87 -16.84
CA GLN A 4 8.34 -3.10 -15.67
C GLN A 4 8.67 -4.10 -14.55
N ASP A 5 9.94 -4.50 -14.47
CA ASP A 5 10.49 -5.49 -13.52
C ASP A 5 10.41 -5.02 -12.04
N SER A 6 9.81 -3.86 -11.79
CA SER A 6 9.53 -3.34 -10.46
C SER A 6 8.03 -3.14 -10.27
N PHE A 7 7.45 -3.84 -9.29
CA PHE A 7 6.12 -3.55 -8.75
C PHE A 7 6.04 -2.20 -8.00
N VAL A 8 6.92 -1.26 -8.34
CA VAL A 8 7.13 0.06 -7.73
C VAL A 8 7.26 1.06 -8.87
N HIS A 9 6.36 2.04 -8.91
CA HIS A 9 6.42 3.13 -9.86
C HIS A 9 7.62 4.06 -9.55
N PRO A 10 8.37 4.57 -10.54
CA PRO A 10 9.57 5.39 -10.31
C PRO A 10 9.34 6.69 -9.50
N LEU A 11 8.12 7.22 -9.54
CA LEU A 11 7.71 8.41 -8.79
C LEU A 11 7.09 8.10 -7.41
N PHE A 12 7.02 6.82 -7.02
CA PHE A 12 6.51 6.46 -5.69
C PHE A 12 7.37 7.08 -4.59
N SER A 13 6.69 7.60 -3.56
CA SER A 13 7.33 8.16 -2.39
C SER A 13 6.54 7.89 -1.12
N ILE A 14 7.19 7.99 0.03
CA ILE A 14 6.57 7.93 1.34
C ILE A 14 6.93 9.22 2.08
N SER A 15 5.93 10.03 2.44
CA SER A 15 6.10 11.35 3.05
C SER A 15 7.15 12.23 2.33
N GLY A 16 7.10 12.24 0.99
CA GLY A 16 7.99 13.02 0.13
C GLY A 16 9.38 12.41 -0.11
N LYS A 17 9.72 11.27 0.51
CA LYS A 17 10.97 10.55 0.25
C LYS A 17 10.77 9.51 -0.85
N SER A 18 11.54 9.57 -1.93
CA SER A 18 11.51 8.59 -3.01
C SER A 18 12.21 7.29 -2.63
N TYR A 19 11.75 6.17 -3.19
CA TYR A 19 12.31 4.85 -2.92
C TYR A 19 12.54 4.05 -4.21
N SER A 20 13.72 3.44 -4.32
CA SER A 20 13.96 2.31 -5.23
C SER A 20 13.39 1.01 -4.65
N LYS A 21 13.40 -0.08 -5.40
CA LYS A 21 12.99 -1.40 -4.88
C LYS A 21 13.84 -1.81 -3.66
N GLU A 22 15.14 -1.59 -3.74
CA GLU A 22 16.12 -1.99 -2.72
C GLU A 22 15.95 -1.16 -1.45
N THR A 23 15.91 0.17 -1.59
CA THR A 23 15.74 1.08 -0.45
C THR A 23 14.35 0.96 0.18
N LEU A 24 13.32 0.60 -0.60
CA LEU A 24 12.00 0.30 -0.06
C LEU A 24 12.00 -1.00 0.72
N LEU A 25 12.74 -2.02 0.27
CA LEU A 25 12.86 -3.29 0.97
C LEU A 25 13.63 -3.14 2.29
N GLU A 26 14.70 -2.34 2.32
CA GLU A 26 15.40 -1.98 3.56
C GLU A 26 14.45 -1.30 4.56
N TYR A 27 13.75 -0.26 4.10
CA TYR A 27 12.73 0.42 4.91
C TYR A 27 11.62 -0.53 5.39
N ALA A 28 11.19 -1.47 4.55
CA ALA A 28 10.17 -2.44 4.88
C ALA A 28 10.62 -3.40 5.99
N HIS A 29 11.89 -3.84 5.99
CA HIS A 29 12.46 -4.65 7.06
C HIS A 29 12.50 -3.89 8.39
N ASP A 30 12.99 -2.64 8.40
CA ASP A 30 12.99 -1.81 9.60
C ASP A 30 11.56 -1.62 10.16
N LEU A 31 10.61 -1.33 9.27
CA LEU A 31 9.22 -1.11 9.64
C LEU A 31 8.54 -2.41 10.14
N SER A 32 8.87 -3.56 9.54
CA SER A 32 8.35 -4.87 9.93
C SER A 32 8.78 -5.28 11.35
N ALA A 33 9.93 -4.79 11.81
CA ALA A 33 10.44 -5.02 13.15
C ALA A 33 9.88 -4.04 14.21
N SER A 34 9.01 -3.11 13.83
CA SER A 34 8.39 -2.15 14.76
C SER A 34 7.51 -2.86 15.79
N GLU A 35 7.57 -2.41 17.05
CA GLU A 35 6.65 -2.85 18.10
C GLU A 35 5.19 -2.41 17.83
N ALA A 36 5.01 -1.38 16.99
CA ALA A 36 3.68 -0.92 16.59
C ALA A 36 3.12 -1.82 15.48
N SER A 37 2.10 -2.62 15.82
CA SER A 37 1.50 -3.61 14.90
C SER A 37 1.06 -3.05 13.55
N TRP A 38 0.57 -1.81 13.50
CA TRP A 38 0.16 -1.16 12.25
C TRP A 38 1.36 -0.85 11.33
N GLN A 39 2.51 -0.48 11.90
CA GLN A 39 3.75 -0.29 11.15
C GLN A 39 4.29 -1.65 10.70
N ALA A 40 4.37 -2.61 11.61
CA ALA A 40 4.83 -3.96 11.30
C ALA A 40 4.05 -4.58 10.13
N GLY A 41 2.72 -4.39 10.11
CA GLY A 41 1.87 -4.85 9.02
C GLY A 41 2.11 -4.13 7.68
N ILE A 42 2.54 -2.87 7.67
CA ILE A 42 2.95 -2.15 6.45
C ILE A 42 4.29 -2.68 5.94
N GLY A 43 5.25 -2.87 6.85
CA GLY A 43 6.55 -3.46 6.53
C GLY A 43 6.40 -4.85 5.91
N GLN A 44 5.62 -5.72 6.55
CA GLN A 44 5.36 -7.06 6.04
C GLN A 44 4.71 -7.05 4.65
N PHE A 45 3.74 -6.15 4.42
CA PHE A 45 3.15 -6.01 3.09
C PHE A 45 4.19 -5.66 2.03
N PHE A 46 5.07 -4.69 2.29
CA PHE A 46 6.10 -4.33 1.31
C PHE A 46 7.09 -5.46 1.06
N ILE A 47 7.49 -6.21 2.09
CA ILE A 47 8.34 -7.40 1.93
C ILE A 47 7.66 -8.41 0.99
N ASP A 48 6.41 -8.77 1.25
CA ASP A 48 5.64 -9.71 0.43
C ASP A 48 5.42 -9.17 -1.00
N TRP A 49 5.22 -7.86 -1.14
CA TRP A 49 4.98 -7.22 -2.43
C TRP A 49 6.24 -7.14 -3.30
N LEU A 50 7.41 -6.94 -2.71
CA LEU A 50 8.68 -6.76 -3.42
C LEU A 50 9.43 -8.08 -3.66
N ASP A 51 8.95 -9.18 -3.08
CA ASP A 51 9.49 -10.51 -3.34
C ASP A 51 9.37 -10.90 -4.84
N ASN A 52 10.01 -12.00 -5.20
CA ASN A 52 10.01 -12.53 -6.57
C ASN A 52 8.73 -13.33 -6.91
N SER A 53 7.77 -13.44 -5.99
CA SER A 53 6.49 -14.11 -6.27
C SER A 53 5.64 -13.23 -7.16
N SER A 54 4.93 -13.85 -8.11
CA SER A 54 3.92 -13.19 -8.94
C SER A 54 2.60 -12.92 -8.19
N SER A 55 2.48 -13.37 -6.94
CA SER A 55 1.24 -13.36 -6.16
C SER A 55 1.50 -13.09 -4.69
N ILE A 56 0.50 -12.53 -4.00
CA ILE A 56 0.51 -12.30 -2.55
C ILE A 56 -0.68 -12.97 -1.88
N GLU A 57 -0.53 -13.24 -0.59
CA GLU A 57 -1.62 -13.72 0.25
C GLU A 57 -2.37 -12.56 0.93
N ILE A 58 -3.69 -12.57 0.79
CA ILE A 58 -4.56 -11.56 1.36
C ILE A 58 -5.64 -12.22 2.21
N LYS A 59 -5.76 -11.74 3.44
CA LYS A 59 -6.83 -12.12 4.36
C LYS A 59 -8.06 -11.27 4.05
N THR A 60 -9.21 -11.94 3.90
CA THR A 60 -10.50 -11.28 3.77
C THR A 60 -11.31 -11.48 5.04
N SER A 61 -12.06 -10.46 5.45
CA SER A 61 -13.00 -10.56 6.56
C SER A 61 -14.20 -11.42 6.13
N GLY A 62 -14.16 -12.70 6.46
CA GLY A 62 -15.32 -13.58 6.36
C GLY A 62 -16.14 -13.47 7.64
N THR A 63 -17.39 -13.02 7.55
CA THR A 63 -18.35 -13.19 8.64
C THR A 63 -18.70 -14.67 8.76
N THR A 64 -18.66 -15.17 9.99
CA THR A 64 -19.22 -16.44 10.48
C THR A 64 -18.37 -17.73 10.39
N ASN A 65 -17.42 -17.94 9.46
CA ASN A 65 -16.69 -19.23 9.35
C ASN A 65 -15.19 -19.14 8.96
N GLY A 66 -14.42 -18.33 9.69
CA GLY A 66 -12.95 -18.30 9.59
C GLY A 66 -12.41 -17.31 8.55
N VAL A 67 -11.29 -16.67 8.91
CA VAL A 67 -10.51 -15.80 8.01
C VAL A 67 -10.11 -16.62 6.79
N LYS A 68 -10.55 -16.20 5.60
CA LYS A 68 -10.13 -16.82 4.33
C LYS A 68 -8.90 -16.12 3.80
N THR A 69 -7.82 -16.87 3.63
CA THR A 69 -6.64 -16.44 2.89
C THR A 69 -6.85 -16.72 1.41
N LEU A 70 -6.72 -15.67 0.59
CA LEU A 70 -6.78 -15.75 -0.87
C LEU A 70 -5.40 -15.43 -1.43
N ARG A 71 -4.94 -16.25 -2.37
CA ARG A 71 -3.75 -15.95 -3.16
C ARG A 71 -4.17 -15.20 -4.41
N VAL A 72 -3.63 -14.00 -4.60
CA VAL A 72 -4.02 -13.09 -5.70
C VAL A 72 -2.78 -12.69 -6.47
N ASN A 73 -2.86 -12.62 -7.81
CA ASN A 73 -1.74 -12.16 -8.62
C ASN A 73 -1.50 -10.66 -8.41
N LYS A 74 -0.23 -10.27 -8.31
CA LYS A 74 0.18 -8.86 -8.19
C LYS A 74 -0.27 -8.06 -9.42
N SER A 75 -0.20 -8.66 -10.61
CA SER A 75 -0.69 -8.04 -11.86
C SER A 75 -2.18 -7.67 -11.81
N ASP A 76 -3.02 -8.54 -11.23
CA ASP A 76 -4.46 -8.31 -11.15
C ASP A 76 -4.76 -7.16 -10.18
N LEU A 77 -4.04 -7.12 -9.05
CA LEU A 77 -4.14 -6.03 -8.08
C LEU A 77 -3.65 -4.70 -8.65
N MET A 78 -2.58 -4.72 -9.44
CA MET A 78 -2.10 -3.52 -10.16
C MET A 78 -3.09 -3.04 -11.20
N ALA A 79 -3.69 -3.95 -11.99
CA ALA A 79 -4.71 -3.59 -12.97
C ALA A 79 -5.93 -2.96 -12.28
N HIS A 80 -6.38 -3.54 -11.16
CA HIS A 80 -7.47 -2.98 -10.36
C HIS A 80 -7.10 -1.62 -9.75
N ALA A 81 -5.88 -1.48 -9.25
CA ALA A 81 -5.36 -0.24 -8.71
C ALA A 81 -5.29 0.86 -9.79
N GLN A 82 -4.84 0.53 -11.00
CA GLN A 82 -4.79 1.43 -12.14
C GLN A 82 -6.19 1.95 -12.49
N MET A 83 -7.18 1.05 -12.64
CA MET A 83 -8.57 1.43 -12.89
C MET A 83 -9.14 2.32 -11.78
N SER A 84 -8.86 2.00 -10.52
CA SER A 84 -9.31 2.81 -9.38
C SER A 84 -8.68 4.20 -9.42
N CYS A 85 -7.37 4.29 -9.64
CA CYS A 85 -6.67 5.57 -9.71
C CYS A 85 -7.20 6.43 -10.87
N ASP A 86 -7.50 5.83 -12.03
CA ASP A 86 -8.11 6.55 -13.16
C ASP A 86 -9.53 7.05 -12.82
N PHE A 87 -10.33 6.25 -12.11
CA PHE A 87 -11.67 6.64 -11.69
C PHE A 87 -11.67 7.84 -10.71
N PHE A 88 -10.73 7.89 -9.78
CA PHE A 88 -10.57 9.03 -8.86
C PHE A 88 -9.70 10.16 -9.42
N ASP A 89 -9.32 10.07 -10.69
CA ASP A 89 -8.43 11.03 -11.37
C ASP A 89 -7.08 11.27 -10.67
N LEU A 90 -6.56 10.27 -9.97
CA LEU A 90 -5.29 10.38 -9.25
C LEU A 90 -4.12 10.49 -10.22
N LYS A 91 -3.29 11.48 -9.97
CA LYS A 91 -2.06 11.75 -10.72
C LYS A 91 -0.85 11.24 -9.94
N PRO A 92 0.24 10.87 -10.63
CA PRO A 92 1.50 10.63 -9.96
C PRO A 92 1.87 11.79 -9.04
N GLN A 93 2.47 11.49 -7.89
CA GLN A 93 2.85 12.42 -6.83
C GLN A 93 1.69 13.04 -6.04
N ASP A 94 0.42 12.72 -6.36
CA ASP A 94 -0.67 13.06 -5.46
C ASP A 94 -0.44 12.40 -4.09
N LYS A 95 -0.81 13.11 -3.03
CA LYS A 95 -0.64 12.63 -1.66
C LYS A 95 -1.84 11.79 -1.24
N ILE A 96 -1.58 10.59 -0.74
CA ILE A 96 -2.62 9.66 -0.27
C ILE A 96 -2.36 9.26 1.18
N ALA A 97 -3.39 9.33 2.01
CA ALA A 97 -3.30 8.90 3.40
C ALA A 97 -3.62 7.40 3.54
N HIS A 98 -2.75 6.67 4.23
CA HIS A 98 -3.01 5.33 4.72
C HIS A 98 -3.22 5.38 6.23
N VAL A 99 -4.47 5.15 6.65
CA VAL A 99 -4.92 5.31 8.04
C VAL A 99 -5.49 4.01 8.63
N LEU A 100 -5.38 2.90 7.91
CA LEU A 100 -6.08 1.65 8.22
C LEU A 100 -5.12 0.62 8.83
N SER A 101 -5.63 -0.26 9.69
CA SER A 101 -4.86 -1.46 10.06
C SER A 101 -4.78 -2.40 8.84
N ASN A 102 -3.60 -2.95 8.56
CA ASN A 102 -3.34 -3.79 7.39
C ASN A 102 -3.98 -5.19 7.44
N ASP A 103 -4.89 -5.42 8.37
CA ASP A 103 -5.58 -6.70 8.57
C ASP A 103 -6.60 -7.00 7.46
N PHE A 104 -6.95 -5.99 6.64
CA PHE A 104 -7.97 -6.09 5.61
C PHE A 104 -7.45 -5.71 4.21
N ILE A 105 -8.06 -6.33 3.19
CA ILE A 105 -7.78 -6.05 1.77
C ILE A 105 -7.82 -4.56 1.43
N ALA A 106 -8.76 -3.79 2.01
CA ALA A 106 -8.92 -2.37 1.74
C ALA A 106 -7.66 -1.56 2.10
N ALA A 107 -7.01 -1.89 3.22
CA ALA A 107 -5.77 -1.24 3.64
C ALA A 107 -4.60 -1.59 2.71
N LYS A 108 -4.50 -2.85 2.27
CA LYS A 108 -3.48 -3.29 1.31
C LYS A 108 -3.67 -2.61 -0.06
N MET A 109 -4.91 -2.40 -0.49
CA MET A 109 -5.19 -1.77 -1.78
C MET A 109 -4.75 -0.31 -1.87
N ILE A 110 -4.75 0.45 -0.76
CA ILE A 110 -4.17 1.79 -0.72
C ILE A 110 -2.67 1.74 -1.04
N LEU A 111 -1.95 0.77 -0.48
CA LEU A 111 -0.52 0.57 -0.73
C LEU A 111 -0.26 0.18 -2.19
N VAL A 112 -1.05 -0.76 -2.74
CA VAL A 112 -0.95 -1.14 -4.16
C VAL A 112 -1.23 0.05 -5.08
N ARG A 113 -2.25 0.87 -4.79
CA ARG A 113 -2.56 2.09 -5.56
C ARG A 113 -1.40 3.07 -5.54
N ALA A 114 -0.81 3.33 -4.37
CA ALA A 114 0.32 4.22 -4.24
C ALA A 114 1.52 3.75 -5.05
N LEU A 115 1.87 2.47 -4.92
CA LEU A 115 2.95 1.82 -5.66
C LEU A 115 2.72 1.79 -7.18
N THR A 116 1.48 1.61 -7.62
CA THR A 116 1.13 1.49 -9.05
C THR A 116 1.10 2.85 -9.74
N ARG A 117 0.47 3.87 -9.12
CA ARG A 117 0.31 5.20 -9.71
C ARG A 117 1.47 6.15 -9.41
N GLY A 118 2.38 5.76 -8.52
CA GLY A 118 3.48 6.62 -8.08
C GLY A 118 3.00 7.77 -7.20
N LEU A 119 2.14 7.46 -6.23
CA LEU A 119 1.63 8.44 -5.26
C LEU A 119 2.66 8.69 -4.16
N ASP A 120 2.46 9.79 -3.43
CA ASP A 120 3.15 10.06 -2.17
C ASP A 120 2.31 9.51 -1.01
N LEU A 121 2.77 8.41 -0.42
CA LEU A 121 2.06 7.68 0.64
C LEU A 121 2.36 8.29 2.01
N TRP A 122 1.32 8.67 2.74
CA TRP A 122 1.41 9.18 4.10
C TRP A 122 0.75 8.20 5.07
N CYS A 123 1.55 7.50 5.87
CA CYS A 123 1.05 6.49 6.81
C CYS A 123 0.82 7.10 8.19
N PHE A 124 -0.39 6.91 8.72
CA PHE A 124 -0.77 7.39 10.05
C PHE A 124 -1.18 6.24 10.95
N LYS A 125 -1.00 6.43 12.25
CA LYS A 125 -1.50 5.49 13.26
C LYS A 125 -3.04 5.40 13.16
N PRO A 126 -3.60 4.19 13.01
CA PRO A 126 -5.05 4.01 13.03
C PRO A 126 -5.65 4.56 14.33
N SER A 127 -6.62 5.46 14.22
CA SER A 127 -7.33 6.05 15.36
C SER A 127 -8.70 6.58 14.92
N LYS A 128 -9.50 7.13 15.84
CA LYS A 128 -10.80 7.74 15.50
C LYS A 128 -10.67 8.98 14.63
N SER A 129 -9.55 9.70 14.76
CA SER A 129 -9.27 10.93 14.04
C SER A 129 -7.80 10.97 13.59
N PRO A 130 -7.41 10.10 12.65
CA PRO A 130 -6.00 9.89 12.29
C PRO A 130 -5.38 11.08 11.55
N LEU A 131 -6.21 12.02 11.07
CA LEU A 131 -5.79 13.22 10.35
C LEU A 131 -5.97 14.52 11.16
N ASP A 132 -6.33 14.43 12.45
CA ASP A 132 -6.46 15.63 13.28
C ASP A 132 -5.11 16.36 13.37
N GLY A 133 -5.09 17.62 12.91
CA GLY A 133 -3.89 18.46 12.89
C GLY A 133 -2.97 18.27 11.68
N VAL A 134 -3.35 17.44 10.70
CA VAL A 134 -2.61 17.31 9.44
C VAL A 134 -2.93 18.51 8.54
N SER A 135 -1.88 19.21 8.10
CA SER A 135 -2.01 20.43 7.28
C SER A 135 -1.96 20.17 5.78
N GLU A 136 -1.48 18.98 5.42
CA GLU A 136 -1.32 18.48 4.08
C GLU A 136 -2.69 18.16 3.45
N HIS A 137 -2.88 18.56 2.19
CA HIS A 137 -4.03 18.11 1.43
C HIS A 137 -3.82 16.64 1.01
N LEU A 138 -4.48 15.72 1.71
CA LEU A 138 -4.38 14.28 1.49
C LEU A 138 -5.68 13.74 0.92
N SER A 139 -5.58 12.97 -0.16
CA SER A 139 -6.70 12.21 -0.68
C SER A 139 -6.94 10.97 0.20
N LEU A 140 -8.16 10.82 0.71
CA LEU A 140 -8.64 9.59 1.35
C LEU A 140 -9.48 8.82 0.35
N ILE A 141 -9.03 7.63 -0.04
CA ILE A 141 -9.76 6.79 -1.00
C ILE A 141 -10.21 5.53 -0.29
N HIS A 142 -11.47 5.53 0.11
CA HIS A 142 -12.15 4.35 0.63
C HIS A 142 -12.84 3.65 -0.54
N ILE A 143 -12.35 2.47 -0.93
CA ILE A 143 -13.09 1.49 -1.74
C ILE A 143 -12.81 0.11 -1.19
#